data_AF-A0A7N8XQW5-F1
#
_entry.id   AF-A0A7N8XQW5-F1
#
_cell.length_a   1.000
_cell.length_b   1.000
_cell.length_c   1.000
_cell.angle_alpha   90.00
_cell.angle_beta   90.00
_cell.angle_gamma   90.00
#
_symmetry.space_group_name_H-M   'P 1'
#
loop_
_entity.id
_entity.type
_entity.pdbx_description
1 polymer ?
#
loop_
_entity_poly.entity_id
_entity_poly.type
_entity_poly.pdbx_seq_one_letter_code
_entity_poly.pdbx_strand_id
1 'polypeptide(L)'
;MRAMLERQRPVLCVIGPKPAPDPACCSALSAPQGLPDVRERTLIAVKPDGVQRRLVGRVIQRFEQRGFKLVGLKMLQVWEGHNVVQTTRMMVGHTNPVEARAGTVRGDFGIHVSRNVVHASDSLEGAKREIQLWFQGKELLNWDSCDQTITCEL
;
A
#
# COMPACT_ATOMS: atom_id res chain seq x y z
N MET A 1 -12.87 9.89 -15.35
CA MET A 1 -11.57 9.88 -14.65
C MET A 1 -11.53 10.70 -13.35
N ARG A 2 -12.06 11.93 -13.29
CA ARG A 2 -12.21 12.68 -12.01
C ARG A 2 -12.95 11.88 -10.91
N ALA A 3 -14.00 11.13 -11.27
CA ALA A 3 -14.81 10.37 -10.32
C ALA A 3 -14.17 9.08 -9.74
N MET A 4 -13.14 8.51 -10.37
CA MET A 4 -12.40 7.35 -9.82
C MET A 4 -11.22 7.79 -8.93
N LEU A 5 -10.60 8.94 -9.23
CA LEU A 5 -9.53 9.52 -8.43
C LEU A 5 -10.04 10.34 -7.24
N GLU A 6 -11.29 10.82 -7.26
CA GLU A 6 -11.97 11.36 -6.07
C GLU A 6 -12.14 10.29 -4.97
N ARG A 7 -12.22 9.01 -5.35
CA ARG A 7 -12.21 7.85 -4.43
C ARG A 7 -10.80 7.43 -3.97
N GLN A 8 -9.76 8.05 -4.52
CA GLN A 8 -8.35 7.85 -4.15
C GLN A 8 -7.68 9.11 -3.55
N ARG A 9 -8.43 10.20 -3.37
CA ARG A 9 -8.22 11.07 -2.18
C ARG A 9 -8.25 10.15 -0.96
N PRO A 10 -7.55 10.42 0.15
CA PRO A 10 -7.68 9.57 1.32
C PRO A 10 -9.16 9.51 1.67
N VAL A 11 -9.78 8.39 1.32
CA VAL A 11 -10.87 7.86 2.09
C VAL A 11 -10.15 7.58 3.39
N LEU A 12 -10.13 8.58 4.27
CA LEU A 12 -10.31 8.32 5.68
C LEU A 12 -11.47 7.35 5.66
N CYS A 13 -11.15 6.05 5.71
CA CYS A 13 -12.15 5.04 5.92
C CYS A 13 -12.65 5.39 7.31
N VAL A 14 -13.65 6.26 7.36
CA VAL A 14 -14.56 6.39 8.47
C VAL A 14 -15.27 5.06 8.41
N ILE A 15 -14.60 4.05 8.97
CA ILE A 15 -15.26 2.85 9.43
C ILE A 15 -16.26 3.43 10.42
N GLY A 16 -17.51 3.57 9.98
CA GLY A 16 -18.61 3.91 10.88
C GLY A 16 -18.53 2.98 12.09
N PRO A 17 -18.99 3.43 13.26
CA PRO A 17 -18.94 2.60 14.46
C PRO A 17 -19.48 1.21 14.12
N LYS A 18 -18.66 0.19 14.37
CA LYS A 18 -19.04 -1.22 14.21
C LYS A 18 -20.40 -1.40 14.91
N PRO A 19 -21.43 -1.97 14.27
CA PRO A 19 -22.70 -2.21 14.93
C PRO A 19 -22.43 -3.02 16.21
N ALA A 20 -23.01 -2.56 17.31
CA ALA A 20 -22.86 -3.19 18.62
C ALA A 20 -23.31 -4.67 18.51
N PRO A 21 -22.64 -5.60 19.20
CA PRO A 21 -23.09 -6.98 19.25
C PRO A 21 -24.49 -7.04 19.89
N ASP A 22 -25.36 -7.90 19.36
CA ASP A 22 -26.72 -8.08 19.85
C ASP A 22 -26.76 -8.33 21.37
N PRO A 23 -27.65 -7.67 22.13
CA PRO A 23 -27.64 -7.69 23.59
C PRO A 23 -28.09 -9.03 24.21
N ALA A 24 -28.38 -10.06 23.41
CA ALA A 24 -28.94 -11.32 23.90
C ALA A 24 -27.89 -12.35 24.38
N CYS A 25 -26.58 -12.16 24.12
CA CYS A 25 -25.59 -13.22 24.33
C CYS A 25 -24.74 -13.10 25.62
N CYS A 26 -24.83 -11.99 26.37
CA CYS A 26 -23.89 -11.73 27.48
C CYS A 26 -24.59 -11.31 28.77
N SER A 27 -25.38 -12.19 29.36
CA SER A 27 -25.65 -12.10 30.80
C SER A 27 -24.45 -12.64 31.58
N ALA A 28 -23.95 -11.81 32.50
CA ALA A 28 -22.89 -12.07 33.48
C ALA A 28 -21.44 -11.91 32.99
N LEU A 29 -20.96 -10.67 33.03
CA LEU A 29 -19.77 -10.24 33.78
C LEU A 29 -19.66 -8.72 33.62
N SER A 30 -19.91 -7.98 34.70
CA SER A 30 -19.87 -6.52 34.74
C SER A 30 -18.46 -6.01 34.49
N ALA A 31 -18.17 -5.61 33.25
CA ALA A 31 -16.99 -4.82 32.92
C ALA A 31 -17.05 -3.47 33.66
N PRO A 32 -15.93 -2.96 34.21
CA PRO A 32 -15.93 -1.69 34.90
C PRO A 32 -16.29 -0.57 33.93
N GLN A 33 -17.13 0.34 34.41
CA GLN A 33 -17.66 1.45 33.64
C GLN A 33 -16.55 2.42 33.22
N GLY A 34 -16.47 2.64 31.90
CA GLY A 34 -16.15 3.93 31.29
C GLY A 34 -14.80 4.56 31.60
N LEU A 35 -13.72 4.05 31.00
CA LEU A 35 -12.70 4.98 30.51
C LEU A 35 -13.14 5.47 29.12
N PRO A 36 -13.09 6.78 28.82
CA PRO A 36 -13.33 7.26 27.47
C PRO A 36 -12.36 6.56 26.52
N ASP A 37 -12.88 5.94 25.45
CA ASP A 37 -12.13 5.29 24.37
C ASP A 37 -11.40 6.36 23.55
N VAL A 38 -10.40 7.02 24.16
CA VAL A 38 -9.52 7.97 23.48
C VAL A 38 -8.54 7.12 22.66
N ARG A 39 -8.98 6.70 21.48
CA ARG A 39 -8.13 5.98 20.52
C ARG A 39 -7.18 6.94 19.85
N GLU A 40 -6.05 7.18 20.50
CA GLU A 40 -4.95 7.93 19.92
C GLU A 40 -4.37 7.17 18.72
N ARG A 41 -4.03 7.91 17.67
CA ARG A 41 -3.40 7.39 16.46
C ARG A 41 -2.14 8.20 16.19
N THR A 42 -1.07 7.50 15.85
CA THR A 42 0.20 8.11 15.47
C THR A 42 0.69 7.56 14.14
N LEU A 43 1.55 8.33 13.46
CA LEU A 43 2.19 7.95 12.22
C LEU A 43 3.63 7.50 12.51
N ILE A 44 4.00 6.33 12.03
CA ILE A 44 5.37 5.82 12.08
C ILE A 44 5.85 5.67 10.64
N ALA A 45 7.00 6.28 10.32
CA ALA A 45 7.64 6.18 9.02
C ALA A 45 8.96 5.42 9.15
N VAL A 46 9.12 4.36 8.36
CA VAL A 46 10.42 3.69 8.20
C VAL A 46 11.23 4.50 7.19
N LYS A 47 12.35 5.07 7.64
CA LYS A 47 13.26 5.83 6.79
C LYS A 47 13.91 4.94 5.70
N PRO A 48 14.47 5.52 4.62
CA PRO A 48 15.05 4.75 3.51
C PRO A 48 16.10 3.71 3.93
N ASP A 49 16.94 4.03 4.92
CA ASP A 49 17.94 3.10 5.48
C ASP A 49 17.31 1.86 6.12
N GLY A 50 16.16 2.02 6.79
CA GLY A 50 15.41 0.91 7.36
C GLY A 50 14.79 0.01 6.29
N VAL A 51 14.36 0.58 5.17
CA VAL A 51 13.84 -0.19 4.02
C VAL A 51 14.96 -0.97 3.34
N GLN A 52 16.08 -0.31 3.01
CA GLN A 52 17.25 -0.94 2.37
C GLN A 52 17.81 -2.12 3.18
N ARG A 53 17.81 -1.99 4.52
CA ARG A 53 18.25 -3.05 5.44
C ARG A 53 17.20 -4.13 5.72
N ARG A 54 16.08 -4.14 4.97
CA ARG A 54 14.98 -5.10 5.11
C ARG A 54 14.37 -5.13 6.53
N LEU A 55 14.34 -3.99 7.23
CA LEU A 55 13.87 -3.88 8.62
C LEU A 55 12.37 -3.63 8.75
N VAL A 56 11.64 -3.36 7.67
CA VAL A 56 10.20 -3.02 7.69
C VAL A 56 9.38 -4.04 8.49
N GLY A 57 9.54 -5.33 8.19
CA GLY A 57 8.82 -6.39 8.91
C GLY A 57 9.18 -6.45 10.40
N ARG A 58 10.46 -6.27 10.75
CA ARG A 58 10.91 -6.26 12.16
C ARG A 58 10.40 -5.06 12.94
N VAL A 59 10.29 -3.90 12.29
CA VAL A 59 9.70 -2.70 12.91
C VAL A 59 8.22 -2.95 13.20
N ILE A 60 7.45 -3.41 12.20
CA ILE A 60 6.02 -3.74 12.37
C ILE A 60 5.84 -4.76 13.50
N GLN A 61 6.60 -5.85 13.46
CA GLN A 61 6.56 -6.91 14.47
C GLN A 61 6.77 -6.37 15.90
N ARG A 62 7.69 -5.42 16.10
CA ARG A 62 7.92 -4.82 17.43
C ARG A 62 6.73 -4.02 17.94
N PHE A 63 6.04 -3.28 17.07
CA PHE A 63 4.84 -2.53 17.46
C PHE A 63 3.66 -3.47 17.76
N GLU A 64 3.49 -4.52 16.96
CA GLU A 64 2.45 -5.53 17.20
C GLU A 64 2.70 -6.33 18.49
N GLN A 65 3.95 -6.73 18.75
CA GLN A 65 4.35 -7.41 19.99
C GLN A 65 4.12 -6.54 21.24
N ARG A 66 4.19 -5.20 21.09
CA ARG A 66 3.87 -4.26 22.17
C ARG A 66 2.36 -4.13 22.42
N GLY A 67 1.53 -4.70 21.54
CA GLY A 67 0.07 -4.64 21.63
C GLY A 67 -0.57 -3.50 20.82
N PHE A 68 0.21 -2.77 20.00
CA PHE A 68 -0.37 -1.75 19.14
C PHE A 68 -1.04 -2.39 17.91
N LYS A 69 -2.18 -1.81 17.51
CA LYS A 69 -2.92 -2.25 16.33
C LYS A 69 -2.43 -1.51 15.09
N LEU A 70 -1.96 -2.24 14.09
CA LEU A 70 -1.72 -1.68 12.76
C LEU A 70 -3.07 -1.39 12.08
N VAL A 71 -3.41 -0.10 11.93
CA VAL A 71 -4.69 0.35 11.33
C VAL A 71 -4.54 0.68 9.84
N GLY A 72 -3.33 0.97 9.38
CA GLY A 72 -3.04 1.23 7.97
C GLY A 72 -1.54 1.16 7.69
N LEU A 73 -1.19 0.70 6.50
CA LEU A 73 0.16 0.64 5.98
C LEU A 73 0.16 1.18 4.57
N LYS A 74 1.13 2.03 4.23
CA LYS A 74 1.31 2.55 2.88
C LYS A 74 2.77 2.45 2.48
N MET A 75 3.05 1.65 1.45
CA MET A 75 4.37 1.55 0.82
C MET A 75 4.27 2.16 -0.58
N LEU A 76 5.12 3.14 -0.87
CA LEU A 76 5.22 3.77 -2.18
C LEU A 76 6.62 3.51 -2.71
N GLN A 77 6.70 3.15 -3.99
CA GLN A 77 7.96 2.81 -4.66
C GLN A 77 7.95 3.45 -6.05
N VAL A 78 9.12 3.92 -6.48
CA VAL A 78 9.35 4.42 -7.84
C VAL A 78 10.40 3.52 -8.47
N TRP A 79 10.11 3.01 -9.66
CA TRP A 79 11.01 2.14 -10.41
C TRP A 79 11.51 2.88 -11.64
N GLU A 80 12.79 2.70 -11.95
CA GLU A 80 13.45 3.28 -13.12
C GLU A 80 13.98 2.14 -14.02
N GLY A 81 13.88 2.32 -15.33
CA GLY A 81 14.37 1.34 -16.32
C GLY A 81 13.75 1.53 -17.70
N HIS A 82 14.30 0.82 -18.69
CA HIS A 82 13.77 0.85 -20.06
C HIS A 82 12.36 0.27 -20.13
N ASN A 83 11.42 1.00 -20.77
CA ASN A 83 10.01 0.65 -20.88
C ASN A 83 9.32 0.30 -19.53
N VAL A 84 9.82 0.84 -18.41
CA VAL A 84 9.40 0.42 -17.06
C VAL A 84 7.89 0.47 -16.84
N VAL A 85 7.19 1.48 -17.36
CA VAL A 85 5.73 1.59 -17.21
C VAL A 85 5.02 0.44 -17.92
N GLN A 86 5.36 0.17 -19.19
CA GLN A 86 4.74 -0.89 -19.97
C GLN A 86 5.10 -2.27 -19.41
N THR A 87 6.38 -2.52 -19.11
CA THR A 87 6.85 -3.77 -18.51
C THR A 87 6.17 -4.02 -17.17
N THR A 88 6.07 -3.00 -16.31
CA THR A 88 5.38 -3.11 -15.02
C THR A 88 3.91 -3.48 -15.21
N ARG A 89 3.21 -2.85 -16.17
CA ARG A 89 1.81 -3.19 -16.47
C ARG A 89 1.64 -4.63 -16.97
N MET A 90 2.59 -5.14 -17.75
CA MET A 90 2.57 -6.54 -18.19
C MET A 90 2.80 -7.50 -17.02
N MET A 91 3.75 -7.22 -16.12
CA MET A 91 4.02 -8.04 -14.94
C MET A 91 2.87 -8.02 -13.92
N VAL A 92 2.24 -6.85 -13.72
CA VAL A 92 1.11 -6.70 -12.79
C VAL A 92 -0.13 -7.45 -13.31
N GLY A 93 -0.35 -7.44 -14.62
CA GLY A 93 -1.49 -8.12 -15.24
C GLY A 93 -2.77 -7.27 -15.29
N HIS A 94 -3.81 -7.85 -15.89
CA HIS A 94 -5.07 -7.17 -16.15
C HIS A 94 -5.74 -6.64 -14.88
N THR A 95 -6.52 -5.55 -14.98
CA THR A 95 -7.18 -4.94 -13.82
C THR A 95 -8.16 -5.89 -13.14
N ASN A 96 -8.83 -6.73 -13.93
CA ASN A 96 -9.65 -7.83 -13.47
C ASN A 96 -8.77 -9.09 -13.26
N PRO A 97 -8.63 -9.60 -12.03
CA PRO A 97 -7.86 -10.81 -11.75
C PRO A 97 -8.29 -12.03 -12.58
N VAL A 98 -9.58 -12.16 -12.91
CA VAL A 98 -10.12 -13.27 -13.71
C VAL A 98 -9.59 -13.25 -15.15
N GLU A 99 -9.30 -12.06 -15.67
CA GLU A 99 -8.75 -11.86 -17.02
C GLU A 99 -7.22 -11.72 -16.99
N ALA A 100 -6.61 -11.69 -15.80
CA ALA A 100 -5.17 -11.58 -15.65
C ALA A 100 -4.53 -12.95 -15.90
N ARG A 101 -3.48 -12.97 -16.71
CA ARG A 101 -2.77 -14.21 -17.06
C ARG A 101 -2.09 -14.79 -15.81
N ALA A 102 -2.13 -16.11 -15.64
CA ALA A 102 -1.36 -16.81 -14.61
C ALA A 102 0.15 -16.49 -14.74
N GLY A 103 0.82 -16.28 -13.60
CA GLY A 103 2.19 -15.77 -13.51
C GLY A 103 2.29 -14.24 -13.43
N THR A 104 1.18 -13.51 -13.58
CA THR A 104 1.12 -12.07 -13.28
C THR A 104 0.69 -11.85 -11.84
N VAL A 105 1.09 -10.73 -11.24
CA VAL A 105 0.78 -10.43 -9.83
C VAL A 105 -0.72 -10.51 -9.53
N ARG A 106 -1.57 -9.98 -10.42
CA ARG A 106 -3.02 -10.02 -10.25
C ARG A 106 -3.63 -11.37 -10.61
N GLY A 107 -3.05 -12.12 -11.55
CA GLY A 107 -3.50 -13.47 -11.86
C GLY A 107 -3.26 -14.44 -10.70
N ASP A 108 -2.12 -14.29 -10.01
CA ASP A 108 -1.72 -15.23 -8.97
C ASP A 108 -2.30 -14.87 -7.58
N PHE A 109 -2.43 -13.57 -7.27
CA PHE A 109 -2.81 -13.11 -5.93
C PHE A 109 -4.13 -12.32 -5.90
N GLY A 110 -4.68 -11.94 -7.05
CA GLY A 110 -5.90 -11.14 -7.13
C GLY A 110 -7.17 -11.98 -6.98
N ILE A 111 -8.14 -11.45 -6.21
CA ILE A 111 -9.44 -12.13 -6.00
C ILE A 111 -10.58 -11.34 -6.64
N HIS A 112 -10.52 -10.00 -6.58
CA HIS A 112 -11.58 -9.13 -7.08
C HIS A 112 -11.02 -7.80 -7.60
N VAL A 113 -11.72 -7.16 -8.54
CA VAL A 113 -11.31 -5.89 -9.19
C VAL A 113 -11.05 -4.77 -8.17
N SER A 114 -11.85 -4.71 -7.10
CA SER A 114 -11.70 -3.69 -6.05
C SER A 114 -10.54 -3.96 -5.08
N ARG A 115 -9.94 -5.16 -5.11
CA ARG A 115 -8.85 -5.61 -4.24
C ARG A 115 -7.82 -6.39 -5.06
N ASN A 116 -7.32 -5.76 -6.12
CA ASN A 116 -6.43 -6.37 -7.10
C ASN A 116 -4.94 -6.16 -6.78
N VAL A 117 -4.60 -6.24 -5.48
CA VAL A 117 -3.23 -6.40 -4.94
C VAL A 117 -2.31 -5.17 -5.09
N VAL A 118 -2.08 -4.68 -6.30
CA VAL A 118 -1.11 -3.61 -6.60
C VAL A 118 -1.68 -2.57 -7.58
N HIS A 119 -1.33 -1.29 -7.36
CA HIS A 119 -1.51 -0.20 -8.32
C HIS A 119 -0.24 -0.01 -9.17
N ALA A 120 -0.42 0.25 -10.46
CA ALA A 120 0.66 0.58 -11.38
C ALA A 120 0.16 1.57 -12.43
N SER A 121 0.97 2.60 -12.69
CA SER A 121 0.66 3.66 -13.65
C SER A 121 0.38 3.10 -15.04
N ASP A 122 -0.57 3.70 -15.76
CA ASP A 122 -1.05 3.22 -17.06
C ASP A 122 -0.29 3.83 -18.26
N SER A 123 0.41 4.94 -18.04
CA SER A 123 1.02 5.78 -19.06
C SER A 123 2.23 6.53 -18.48
N LEU A 124 3.12 7.01 -19.34
CA LEU A 124 4.28 7.80 -18.93
C LEU A 124 3.85 9.12 -18.28
N GLU A 125 2.84 9.77 -18.84
CA GLU A 125 2.27 11.00 -18.32
C GLU A 125 1.57 10.75 -16.98
N GLY A 126 0.86 9.62 -16.85
CA GLY A 126 0.28 9.17 -15.59
C GLY A 126 1.32 8.97 -14.51
N ALA A 127 2.39 8.23 -14.82
CA ALA A 127 3.50 7.98 -13.91
C ALA A 127 4.16 9.28 -13.44
N LYS A 128 4.46 10.22 -14.34
CA LYS A 128 5.03 11.53 -13.98
C LYS A 128 4.15 12.30 -12.99
N ARG A 129 2.83 12.35 -13.21
CA ARG A 129 1.89 13.02 -12.31
C ARG A 129 1.80 12.32 -10.95
N GLU A 130 1.75 11.00 -10.93
CA GLU A 130 1.68 10.21 -9.70
C GLU A 130 2.96 10.36 -8.87
N ILE A 131 4.14 10.31 -9.49
CA ILE A 131 5.44 10.49 -8.81
C ILE A 131 5.50 11.88 -8.17
N GLN A 132 5.12 12.94 -8.90
CA GLN A 132 5.09 14.31 -8.38
C GLN A 132 4.07 14.51 -7.25
N LEU A 133 2.99 13.73 -7.22
CA LEU A 133 2.01 13.78 -6.15
C LEU A 133 2.53 13.14 -4.85
N TRP A 134 3.32 12.08 -4.97
CA TRP A 134 3.70 11.24 -3.84
C TRP A 134 5.11 11.46 -3.31
N PHE A 135 6.03 12.00 -4.14
CA PHE A 135 7.43 12.17 -3.79
C PHE A 135 7.92 13.60 -4.07
N GLN A 136 8.78 14.11 -3.19
CA GLN A 136 9.56 15.31 -3.43
C GLN A 136 10.84 14.95 -4.18
N GLY A 137 11.36 15.86 -5.03
CA GLY A 137 12.53 15.56 -5.87
C GLY A 137 13.78 15.08 -5.10
N LYS A 138 13.97 15.54 -3.86
CA LYS A 138 15.07 15.12 -2.98
C LYS A 138 14.95 13.70 -2.41
N GLU A 139 13.78 13.08 -2.52
CA GLU A 139 13.51 11.73 -2.03
C GLU A 139 13.81 10.65 -3.08
N LEU A 140 13.96 11.07 -4.34
CA LEU A 140 14.33 10.20 -5.45
C LEU A 140 15.85 10.07 -5.48
N LEU A 141 16.33 8.86 -5.19
CA LEU A 141 17.76 8.56 -5.24
C LEU A 141 18.15 8.26 -6.68
N ASN A 142 19.14 8.99 -7.20
CA ASN A 142 19.80 8.65 -8.46
C ASN A 142 21.12 7.94 -8.12
N TRP A 143 21.21 6.66 -8.47
CA TRP A 143 22.41 5.85 -8.27
C TRP A 143 22.66 5.03 -9.53
N ASP A 144 23.91 4.98 -9.96
CA ASP A 144 24.29 4.17 -11.12
C ASP A 144 24.27 2.70 -10.70
N SER A 145 23.45 1.90 -11.38
CA SER A 145 23.49 0.46 -11.20
C SER A 145 24.68 -0.09 -11.97
N CYS A 146 25.50 -0.94 -11.34
CA CYS A 146 26.63 -1.60 -12.01
C CYS A 146 26.20 -2.37 -13.27
N ASP A 147 24.92 -2.76 -13.35
CA ASP A 147 24.36 -3.55 -14.44
C ASP A 147 23.68 -2.69 -15.52
N GLN A 148 23.55 -1.37 -15.33
CA GLN A 148 22.86 -0.48 -16.29
C GLN A 148 23.50 -0.53 -17.68
N THR A 149 24.82 -0.67 -17.76
CA THR A 149 25.54 -0.79 -19.04
C THR A 149 25.16 -2.07 -19.79
N ILE A 150 24.85 -3.17 -19.08
CA ILE A 150 24.50 -4.46 -19.69
C ILE A 150 23.01 -4.50 -20.10
N THR A 151 22.14 -3.84 -19.33
CA THR A 151 20.69 -3.89 -19.57
C THR A 151 20.15 -2.82 -20.51
N CYS A 152 20.90 -1.75 -20.76
CA CYS A 152 20.45 -0.59 -21.54
C CYS A 152 21.17 -0.41 -22.90
N GLU A 153 22.23 -1.17 -23.17
CA GLU A 153 22.86 -1.21 -24.51
C GLU A 153 22.12 -2.20 -25.41
N LEU A 154 21.34 -1.67 -26.35
CA LEU A 154 20.89 -2.34 -27.57
C LEU A 154 21.22 -1.46 -28.77
#